data_AF-A0A3R6QU97-F1
#
_entry.id   AF-A0A3R6QU97-F1
#
_cell.length_a   1.000
_cell.length_b   1.000
_cell.length_c   1.000
_cell.angle_alpha   90.00
_cell.angle_beta   90.00
_cell.angle_gamma   90.00
#
_symmetry.space_group_name_H-M   'P 1'
#
loop_
_entity.id
_entity.type
_entity.pdbx_description
1 polymer ?
#
loop_
_entity_poly.entity_id
_entity_poly.type
_entity_poly.pdbx_seq_one_letter_code
_entity_poly.pdbx_strand_id
1 'polypeptide(L)'
;MKTIIDKSECKSLSDNIEGKLVVIDSKFFKPEFREAKYQIVLATGGFGCDASKMGNAVFVTECCENPEEYRQERYNLIGEPTEEMIVEWKAKYGDFNKKVQKALKGE
;
A
#
# COMPACT_ATOMS: atom_id res chain seq x y z
N MET A 1 11.26 -10.12 -7.67
CA MET A 1 9.98 -10.05 -6.94
C MET A 1 9.28 -11.39 -6.78
N LYS A 2 9.00 -11.80 -5.54
CA LYS A 2 8.00 -12.83 -5.28
C LYS A 2 6.62 -12.34 -5.71
N THR A 3 5.76 -13.26 -6.13
CA THR A 3 4.38 -12.93 -6.53
C THR A 3 3.57 -12.40 -5.35
N ILE A 4 3.87 -12.82 -4.13
CA ILE A 4 3.17 -12.43 -2.90
C ILE A 4 4.21 -11.86 -1.92
N ILE A 5 3.90 -10.74 -1.26
CA ILE A 5 4.74 -10.09 -0.27
C ILE A 5 4.35 -10.59 1.12
N ASP A 6 5.33 -10.97 1.92
CA ASP A 6 5.12 -11.29 3.34
C ASP A 6 5.57 -10.13 4.26
N LYS A 7 5.04 -10.12 5.49
CA LYS A 7 5.40 -9.15 6.53
C LYS A 7 6.90 -9.09 6.80
N SER A 8 7.60 -10.21 6.74
CA SER A 8 9.06 -10.28 6.97
C SER A 8 9.89 -9.54 5.92
N GLU A 9 9.31 -9.19 4.78
CA GLU A 9 9.97 -8.47 3.68
C GLU A 9 9.73 -6.95 3.74
N CYS A 10 8.83 -6.50 4.61
CA CYS A 10 8.42 -5.11 4.70
C CYS A 10 9.20 -4.34 5.79
N LYS A 11 9.31 -3.02 5.62
CA LYS A 11 9.64 -2.10 6.72
C LYS A 11 8.46 -2.06 7.69
N SER A 12 8.73 -1.84 8.98
CA SER A 12 7.67 -1.61 9.97
C SER A 12 6.82 -0.39 9.59
N LEU A 13 5.52 -0.45 9.85
CA LEU A 13 4.63 0.70 9.64
C LEU A 13 5.05 1.86 10.55
N SER A 14 5.21 3.03 9.96
CA SER A 14 5.34 4.29 10.68
C SER A 14 4.09 4.58 11.53
N ASP A 15 4.23 5.44 12.54
CA ASP A 15 3.10 5.92 13.32
C ASP A 15 2.08 6.63 12.44
N ASN A 16 2.56 7.52 11.56
CA ASN A 16 1.74 8.15 10.51
C ASN A 16 2.14 7.62 9.13
N ILE A 17 1.17 7.01 8.44
CA ILE A 17 1.29 6.45 7.08
C ILE A 17 0.47 7.21 6.03
N GLU A 18 -0.20 8.31 6.39
CA GLU A 18 -0.91 9.15 5.43
C GLU A 18 0.05 9.71 4.37
N GLY A 19 -0.30 9.56 3.10
CA GLY A 19 0.55 9.92 1.96
C GLY A 19 1.68 8.93 1.65
N LYS A 20 1.75 7.79 2.35
CA LYS A 20 2.80 6.77 2.14
C LYS A 20 2.28 5.53 1.44
N LEU A 21 3.20 4.80 0.81
CA LEU A 21 2.92 3.46 0.32
C LEU A 21 2.90 2.48 1.50
N VAL A 22 1.91 1.59 1.49
CA VAL A 22 1.76 0.53 2.47
C VAL A 22 1.47 -0.79 1.76
N VAL A 23 1.71 -1.89 2.46
CA VAL A 23 1.46 -3.25 1.98
C VAL A 23 0.29 -3.85 2.75
N ILE A 24 -0.74 -4.28 2.03
CA ILE A 24 -1.89 -5.03 2.58
C ILE A 24 -1.53 -6.52 2.66
N ASP A 25 -1.91 -7.20 3.74
CA ASP A 25 -1.76 -8.65 3.86
C ASP A 25 -2.47 -9.37 2.70
N SER A 26 -1.73 -10.21 1.97
CA SER A 26 -2.29 -11.10 0.94
C SER A 26 -3.52 -11.90 1.37
N LYS A 27 -3.65 -12.22 2.67
CA LYS A 27 -4.80 -12.97 3.23
C LYS A 27 -6.12 -12.19 3.18
N PHE A 28 -6.08 -10.87 3.09
CA PHE A 28 -7.27 -10.05 2.87
C PHE A 28 -7.89 -10.31 1.49
N PHE A 29 -7.05 -10.61 0.50
CA PHE A 29 -7.47 -10.77 -0.88
C PHE A 29 -7.97 -12.19 -1.20
N LYS A 30 -8.90 -12.26 -2.15
CA LYS A 30 -9.20 -13.51 -2.86
C LYS A 30 -7.95 -14.00 -3.58
N PRO A 31 -7.79 -15.32 -3.79
CA PRO A 31 -6.58 -15.90 -4.40
C PRO A 31 -6.08 -15.19 -5.66
N GLU A 32 -6.98 -14.78 -6.54
CA GLU A 32 -6.69 -14.09 -7.81
C GLU A 32 -6.15 -12.66 -7.65
N PHE A 33 -6.29 -12.05 -6.47
CA PHE A 33 -5.83 -10.69 -6.17
C PHE A 33 -4.66 -10.67 -5.17
N ARG A 34 -4.01 -11.82 -4.91
CA ARG A 34 -2.89 -11.88 -3.95
C ARG A 34 -1.56 -11.40 -4.49
N GLU A 35 -1.48 -11.03 -5.77
CA GLU A 35 -0.22 -10.57 -6.34
C GLU A 35 0.26 -9.25 -5.71
N ALA A 36 1.58 -9.04 -5.71
CA ALA A 36 2.22 -7.81 -5.24
C ALA A 36 1.65 -6.54 -5.91
N LYS A 37 1.10 -6.68 -7.13
CA LYS A 37 0.34 -5.65 -7.84
C LYS A 37 -0.74 -5.00 -6.98
N TYR A 38 -1.49 -5.81 -6.23
CA TYR A 38 -2.65 -5.38 -5.44
C TYR A 38 -2.31 -5.09 -3.99
N GLN A 39 -1.21 -5.66 -3.48
CA GLN A 39 -0.80 -5.48 -2.09
C GLN A 39 -0.20 -4.09 -1.81
N ILE A 40 0.58 -3.53 -2.74
CA ILE A 40 1.18 -2.20 -2.59
C ILE A 40 0.16 -1.13 -2.99
N VAL A 41 -0.24 -0.31 -2.03
CA VAL A 41 -1.23 0.77 -2.20
C VAL A 41 -0.75 2.06 -1.55
N LEU A 42 -1.29 3.20 -1.97
CA LEU A 42 -1.10 4.48 -1.30
C LEU A 42 -2.15 4.64 -0.20
N ALA A 43 -1.73 4.89 1.04
CA ALA A 43 -2.64 5.33 2.10
C ALA A 43 -2.92 6.83 1.96
N THR A 44 -4.17 7.21 1.78
CA THR A 44 -4.58 8.59 1.44
C THR A 44 -5.24 9.34 2.60
N GLY A 45 -5.64 8.65 3.68
CA GLY A 45 -6.22 9.29 4.86
C GLY A 45 -7.04 8.35 5.74
N GLY A 46 -7.75 8.92 6.71
CA GLY A 46 -8.54 8.18 7.71
C GLY A 46 -7.84 8.06 9.05
N PHE A 47 -8.59 7.79 10.13
CA PHE A 47 -8.03 7.76 11.48
C PHE A 47 -7.01 6.64 11.68
N GLY A 48 -7.13 5.53 10.95
CA GLY A 48 -6.15 4.44 10.97
C GLY A 48 -4.81 4.80 10.35
N CYS A 49 -4.66 5.94 9.66
CA CYS A 49 -3.36 6.37 9.17
C CYS A 49 -2.42 6.82 10.30
N ASP A 50 -2.96 7.25 11.43
CA ASP A 50 -2.20 7.82 12.55
C ASP A 50 -2.40 6.95 13.80
N ALA A 51 -1.33 6.30 14.24
CA ALA A 51 -1.33 5.41 15.40
C ALA A 51 -1.75 6.10 16.71
N SER A 52 -1.71 7.43 16.79
CA SER A 52 -2.17 8.18 17.95
C SER A 52 -3.68 8.39 17.99
N LYS A 53 -4.38 8.20 16.87
CA LYS A 53 -5.83 8.42 16.76
C LYS A 53 -6.61 7.15 17.09
N MET A 54 -7.81 7.35 17.62
CA MET A 54 -8.74 6.25 17.87
C MET A 54 -9.52 5.92 16.59
N GLY A 55 -9.13 4.85 15.90
CA GLY A 55 -9.80 4.35 14.69
C GLY A 55 -8.86 3.55 13.81
N ASN A 56 -9.40 2.59 13.05
CA ASN A 56 -8.60 1.71 12.18
C ASN A 56 -8.77 2.00 10.68
N ALA A 57 -9.71 2.85 10.29
CA ALA A 57 -10.00 3.10 8.88
C ALA A 57 -8.84 3.82 8.18
N VAL A 58 -8.31 3.20 7.13
CA VAL A 58 -7.30 3.74 6.20
C VAL A 58 -7.94 3.74 4.81
N PHE A 59 -8.12 4.91 4.21
CA PHE A 59 -8.48 4.99 2.80
C PHE A 59 -7.24 4.76 1.95
N VAL A 60 -7.37 3.93 0.93
CA VAL A 60 -6.26 3.56 0.06
C VAL A 60 -6.60 3.76 -1.42
N THR A 61 -5.58 4.02 -2.22
CA THR A 61 -5.65 4.05 -3.68
C THR A 61 -4.66 3.03 -4.22
N GLU A 62 -5.10 2.15 -5.11
CA GLU A 62 -4.20 1.20 -5.77
C GLU A 62 -3.13 1.91 -6.61
N CYS A 63 -2.00 1.24 -6.83
CA CYS A 63 -0.89 1.81 -7.62
C CYS A 63 -1.04 1.61 -9.14
N CYS A 64 -1.93 0.72 -9.59
CA CYS A 64 -2.10 0.39 -11.01
C CYS A 64 -2.79 1.53 -11.82
N GLU A 65 -2.68 1.49 -13.16
CA GLU A 65 -3.13 2.59 -14.05
C GLU A 65 -4.63 2.95 -13.92
N ASN A 66 -5.49 1.95 -13.69
CA ASN A 66 -6.92 2.13 -13.41
C ASN A 66 -7.19 1.79 -11.95
N PRO A 67 -6.85 2.68 -11.01
CA PRO A 67 -6.85 2.34 -9.60
C PRO A 67 -8.27 2.23 -9.04
N GLU A 68 -8.51 1.21 -8.22
CA GLU A 68 -9.62 1.24 -7.28
C GLU A 68 -9.25 2.02 -6.02
N GLU A 69 -10.27 2.60 -5.39
CA GLU A 69 -10.16 3.28 -4.12
C GLU A 69 -11.12 2.65 -3.13
N TYR A 70 -10.61 2.28 -1.96
CA TYR A 70 -11.41 1.58 -0.96
C TYR A 70 -10.92 1.87 0.46
N ARG A 71 -11.76 1.52 1.42
CA ARG A 71 -11.40 1.53 2.83
C ARG A 71 -10.70 0.22 3.17
N GLN A 72 -9.64 0.33 3.96
CA GLN A 72 -8.95 -0.76 4.59
C GLN A 72 -8.80 -0.54 6.09
N GLU A 73 -8.45 -1.59 6.83
CA GLU A 73 -8.20 -1.48 8.27
C GLU A 73 -6.70 -1.50 8.55
N ARG A 74 -6.24 -0.65 9.48
CA ARG A 74 -4.82 -0.54 9.84
C ARG A 74 -4.18 -1.89 10.19
N TYR A 75 -4.92 -2.77 10.85
CA TYR A 75 -4.45 -4.11 11.23
C TYR A 75 -4.32 -5.09 10.05
N ASN A 76 -4.87 -4.77 8.87
CA ASN A 76 -4.65 -5.53 7.64
C ASN A 76 -3.40 -5.07 6.88
N LEU A 77 -2.74 -4.01 7.34
CA LEU A 77 -1.48 -3.53 6.78
C LEU A 77 -0.31 -4.25 7.47
N ILE A 78 0.59 -4.81 6.66
CA ILE A 78 1.73 -5.61 7.17
C ILE A 78 3.03 -4.83 7.24
N GLY A 79 3.13 -3.69 6.55
CA GLY A 79 4.34 -2.87 6.53
C GLY A 79 4.34 -1.79 5.45
N GLU A 80 5.46 -1.08 5.34
CA GLU A 80 5.79 -0.21 4.21
C GLU A 80 6.74 -0.96 3.27
N PRO A 81 6.58 -0.83 1.94
CA PRO A 81 7.48 -1.49 0.99
C PRO A 81 8.89 -0.91 1.06
N THR A 82 9.91 -1.72 0.80
CA THR A 82 11.28 -1.22 0.62
C THR A 82 11.43 -0.50 -0.72
N GLU A 83 12.52 0.25 -0.90
CA GLU A 83 12.82 0.91 -2.17
C GLU A 83 13.04 -0.12 -3.28
N GLU A 84 13.72 -1.22 -2.96
CA GLU A 84 13.94 -2.33 -3.88
C GLU A 84 12.61 -2.95 -4.33
N MET A 85 11.66 -3.16 -3.41
CA MET A 85 10.33 -3.67 -3.76
C MET A 85 9.58 -2.72 -4.70
N ILE A 86 9.69 -1.41 -4.49
CA ILE A 86 9.07 -0.40 -5.37
C ILE A 86 9.70 -0.47 -6.76
N VAL A 87 11.02 -0.54 -6.86
CA VAL A 87 11.74 -0.67 -8.14
C VAL A 87 11.33 -1.95 -8.87
N GLU A 88 11.31 -3.08 -8.16
CA GLU A 88 10.88 -4.37 -8.72
C GLU A 88 9.41 -4.36 -9.17
N TRP A 89 8.52 -3.77 -8.37
CA TRP A 89 7.11 -3.62 -8.71
C TRP A 89 6.97 -2.83 -10.01
N LYS A 90 7.67 -1.70 -10.13
CA LYS A 90 7.62 -0.86 -11.32
C LYS A 90 8.20 -1.55 -12.55
N ALA A 91 9.30 -2.29 -12.40
CA ALA A 91 9.87 -3.07 -13.48
C ALA A 91 8.90 -4.12 -14.04
N LYS A 92 7.99 -4.65 -13.19
CA LYS A 92 7.03 -5.68 -13.57
C LYS A 92 5.68 -5.13 -14.05
N TYR A 93 5.18 -4.07 -13.43
CA TYR A 93 3.81 -3.59 -13.61
C TYR A 93 3.72 -2.18 -14.23
N GLY A 94 4.86 -1.54 -14.51
CA GLY A 94 4.94 -0.17 -15.00
C GLY A 94 5.01 0.86 -13.88
N ASP A 95 5.05 2.14 -14.24
CA ASP A 95 4.99 3.21 -13.25
C ASP A 95 3.65 3.26 -12.52
N PHE A 96 3.66 3.83 -11.31
CA PHE A 96 2.42 4.08 -10.56
C PHE A 96 1.48 5.00 -11.35
N ASN A 97 0.17 4.92 -11.11
CA ASN A 97 -0.75 5.87 -11.73
C ASN A 97 -0.46 7.32 -11.33
N LYS A 98 -0.97 8.25 -12.15
CA LYS A 98 -0.72 9.70 -11.99
C LYS A 98 -1.14 10.24 -10.62
N LYS A 99 -2.20 9.68 -10.00
CA LYS A 99 -2.68 10.12 -8.69
C LYS A 99 -1.67 9.77 -7.59
N VAL A 100 -1.16 8.54 -7.60
CA VAL A 100 -0.11 8.10 -6.68
C VAL A 100 1.19 8.87 -6.91
N GLN A 101 1.59 9.09 -8.17
CA GLN A 101 2.80 9.87 -8.46
C GLN A 101 2.74 11.31 -7.90
N LYS A 102 1.60 12.00 -8.01
CA LYS A 102 1.42 13.35 -7.48
C LYS A 102 1.50 13.37 -5.96
N ALA A 103 0.77 12.47 -5.31
CA ALA A 103 0.76 12.35 -3.85
C ALA A 103 2.17 12.11 -3.29
N LEU A 104 2.96 11.23 -3.93
CA LEU A 104 4.33 10.93 -3.48
C LEU A 104 5.33 12.06 -3.74
N LYS A 105 5.02 13.01 -4.65
CA LYS A 105 5.82 14.23 -4.86
C LYS A 105 5.46 15.35 -3.89
N GLY A 106 4.40 15.19 -3.09
CA GLY A 106 3.85 16.25 -2.25
C GLY A 106 3.13 17.34 -3.05
N GLU A 107 2.67 17.02 -4.26
CA GLU A 107 1.90 17.91 -5.16
C GLU A 107 0.38 17.73 -5.01
#